data_AF-A0A539E0D7-F1
#
_entry.id   AF-A0A539E0D7-F1
#
_cell.length_a   1.000
_cell.length_b   1.000
_cell.length_c   1.000
_cell.angle_alpha   90.00
_cell.angle_beta   90.00
_cell.angle_gamma   90.00
#
_symmetry.space_group_name_H-M   'P 1'
#
loop_
_entity.id
_entity.type
_entity.pdbx_description
1 polymer ?
#
loop_
_entity_poly.entity_id
_entity_poly.type
_entity_poly.pdbx_seq_one_letter_code
_entity_poly.pdbx_strand_id
1 'polypeptide(L)'
;MLFDRLRLLGVLCVLVSTTNAATLSVEEVVSHCQAKPQGRDQRSTLKITMTSRDGNESTSEYVRLWKDYSSVDDLVEKMALFTTSPKESVGLNYLRWAYQPSSDKAPEQWVHLPE
;
A
#
# COMPACT_ATOMS: atom_id res chain seq x y z
N MET A 1 62.22 -18.66 -49.33
CA MET A 1 61.89 -17.43 -48.58
C MET A 1 60.40 -17.23 -48.74
N LEU A 2 59.57 -17.06 -47.74
CA LEU A 2 59.68 -17.13 -46.30
C LEU A 2 58.21 -17.27 -45.88
N PHE A 3 57.90 -18.30 -45.08
CA PHE A 3 56.62 -18.37 -44.39
C PHE A 3 56.48 -17.10 -43.55
N ASP A 4 55.36 -16.38 -43.68
CA ASP A 4 55.03 -15.41 -42.65
C ASP A 4 53.59 -15.53 -42.18
N ARG A 5 53.52 -15.60 -40.86
CA ARG A 5 52.38 -16.01 -40.04
C ARG A 5 51.53 -14.77 -39.82
N LEU A 6 50.26 -14.79 -40.20
CA LEU A 6 49.31 -13.84 -39.63
C LEU A 6 48.31 -14.58 -38.76
N ARG A 7 48.63 -14.54 -37.46
CA ARG A 7 47.84 -15.05 -36.34
C ARG A 7 46.47 -14.37 -36.35
N LEU A 8 45.42 -15.16 -36.59
CA LEU A 8 44.04 -14.81 -36.28
C LEU A 8 43.88 -14.76 -34.75
N LEU A 9 44.23 -13.63 -34.14
CA LEU A 9 43.85 -13.30 -32.77
C LEU A 9 43.36 -11.85 -32.79
N GLY A 10 42.04 -11.67 -32.85
CA GLY A 10 41.43 -10.36 -32.97
C GLY A 10 40.13 -10.30 -32.19
N VAL A 11 40.26 -10.29 -30.86
CA VAL A 11 39.38 -9.65 -29.86
C VAL A 11 37.88 -9.69 -30.19
N LEU A 12 37.18 -10.67 -29.60
CA LEU A 12 35.73 -10.60 -29.39
C LEU A 12 35.47 -9.46 -28.38
N CYS A 13 35.11 -8.29 -28.88
CA CYS A 13 34.72 -7.14 -28.07
C CYS A 13 33.35 -7.46 -27.45
N VAL A 14 33.35 -8.05 -26.25
CA VAL A 14 32.13 -8.18 -25.44
C VAL A 14 31.76 -6.77 -25.00
N LEU A 15 30.76 -6.19 -25.69
CA LEU A 15 30.10 -4.96 -25.25
C LEU A 15 29.41 -5.27 -23.92
N VAL A 16 30.10 -5.03 -22.82
CA VAL A 16 29.50 -5.02 -21.48
C VAL A 16 28.64 -3.77 -21.42
N SER A 17 27.36 -3.93 -21.76
CA SER A 17 26.35 -2.91 -21.52
C SER A 17 26.27 -2.67 -20.01
N THR A 18 26.93 -1.63 -19.51
CA THR A 18 26.70 -1.12 -18.16
C THR A 18 25.29 -0.54 -18.15
N THR A 19 24.32 -1.32 -17.70
CA THR A 19 23.00 -0.80 -17.35
C THR A 19 23.21 0.16 -16.19
N ASN A 20 23.28 1.45 -16.47
CA ASN A 20 23.27 2.48 -15.45
C ASN A 20 21.83 2.57 -14.95
N ALA A 21 21.49 1.70 -13.99
CA ALA A 21 20.18 1.76 -13.33
C ALA A 21 20.11 3.11 -12.61
N ALA A 22 19.25 4.01 -13.10
CA ALA A 22 18.99 5.28 -12.45
C ALA A 22 18.58 4.99 -11.00
N THR A 23 19.28 5.60 -10.05
CA THR A 23 18.98 5.44 -8.62
C THR A 23 17.69 6.21 -8.35
N LEU A 24 16.61 5.50 -8.00
CA LEU A 24 15.34 6.13 -7.65
C LEU A 24 15.49 7.00 -6.39
N SER A 25 14.84 8.16 -6.38
CA SER A 25 14.72 8.98 -5.19
C SER A 25 13.78 8.35 -4.17
N VAL A 26 13.85 8.79 -2.91
CA VAL A 26 12.93 8.34 -1.85
C VAL A 26 11.48 8.65 -2.21
N GLU A 27 11.24 9.83 -2.78
CA GLU A 27 9.92 10.29 -3.23
C GLU A 27 9.37 9.41 -4.35
N GLU A 28 10.21 9.02 -5.31
CA GLU A 28 9.83 8.12 -6.40
C GLU A 28 9.46 6.72 -5.88
N VAL A 29 10.23 6.19 -4.94
CA VAL A 29 9.93 4.91 -4.29
C VAL A 29 8.60 4.97 -3.55
N VAL A 30 8.36 6.00 -2.75
CA VAL A 30 7.10 6.19 -2.01
C VAL A 30 5.91 6.36 -2.96
N SER A 31 6.08 7.13 -4.04
CA SER A 31 5.05 7.32 -5.07
C SER A 31 4.64 5.99 -5.72
N HIS A 32 5.60 5.13 -6.06
CA HIS A 32 5.31 3.80 -6.58
C HIS A 32 4.55 2.90 -5.60
N CYS A 33 4.78 3.04 -4.29
CA CYS A 33 4.00 2.32 -3.28
C CYS A 33 2.54 2.77 -3.23
N GLN A 34 2.27 4.05 -3.50
CA GLN A 34 0.93 4.65 -3.47
C GLN A 34 0.14 4.42 -4.77
N ALA A 35 0.82 4.26 -5.91
CA ALA A 35 0.21 4.13 -7.24
C ALA A 35 -0.50 2.79 -7.53
N LYS A 36 -0.90 2.02 -6.51
CA LYS A 36 -1.65 0.78 -6.73
C LYS A 36 -3.13 1.11 -7.00
N PRO A 37 -3.74 0.61 -8.09
CA PRO A 37 -5.14 0.88 -8.39
C PRO A 37 -6.04 0.21 -7.34
N GLN A 38 -6.69 1.03 -6.51
CA GLN A 38 -7.61 0.59 -5.43
C GLN A 38 -9.09 0.66 -5.86
N GLY A 39 -9.37 1.19 -7.06
CA GLY A 39 -10.73 1.51 -7.51
C GLY A 39 -11.25 2.84 -6.96
N ARG A 40 -12.51 3.18 -7.27
CA ARG A 40 -13.17 4.40 -6.77
C ARG A 40 -13.92 4.17 -5.45
N ASP A 41 -14.37 2.96 -5.24
CA ASP A 41 -15.01 2.51 -4.02
C ASP A 41 -14.69 1.02 -3.81
N GLN A 42 -14.76 0.61 -2.54
CA GLN A 42 -14.47 -0.75 -2.13
C GLN A 42 -15.40 -1.17 -1.00
N ARG A 43 -15.90 -2.40 -1.11
CA ARG A 43 -16.52 -3.15 -0.02
C ARG A 43 -15.70 -4.39 0.26
N SER A 44 -15.38 -4.66 1.52
CA SER A 44 -14.59 -5.85 1.88
C SER A 44 -15.03 -6.42 3.22
N THR A 45 -14.86 -7.74 3.35
CA THR A 45 -14.96 -8.42 4.63
C THR A 45 -13.54 -8.61 5.17
N LEU A 46 -13.31 -8.19 6.41
CA LEU A 46 -12.04 -8.34 7.10
C LEU A 46 -12.22 -9.30 8.26
N LYS A 47 -11.28 -10.22 8.43
CA LYS A 47 -11.15 -11.06 9.62
C LYS A 47 -9.79 -10.78 10.23
N ILE A 48 -9.78 -10.28 11.46
CA ILE A 48 -8.57 -9.92 12.19
C ILE A 48 -8.47 -10.85 13.39
N THR A 49 -7.36 -11.57 13.48
CA THR A 49 -7.02 -12.38 14.64
C THR A 49 -5.83 -11.75 15.34
N MET A 50 -6.01 -11.42 16.61
CA MET A 50 -4.97 -10.88 17.48
C MET A 50 -4.56 -11.95 18.48
N THR A 51 -3.27 -12.28 18.52
CA THR A 51 -2.68 -13.18 19.50
C THR A 51 -1.90 -12.35 20.51
N SER A 52 -2.31 -12.42 21.77
CA SER A 52 -1.63 -11.75 22.89
C SER A 52 -0.31 -12.44 23.24
N ARG A 53 0.54 -11.76 24.03
CA ARG A 53 1.82 -12.31 24.49
C ARG A 53 1.67 -13.63 25.25
N ASP A 54 0.57 -13.79 25.98
CA ASP A 54 0.27 -14.98 26.78
C ASP A 54 -0.34 -16.12 25.94
N GLY A 55 -0.47 -15.91 24.62
CA GLY A 55 -1.01 -16.89 23.68
C GLY A 55 -2.53 -16.86 23.52
N ASN A 56 -3.25 -16.01 24.25
CA ASN A 56 -4.70 -15.86 24.05
C ASN A 56 -4.99 -15.23 22.69
N GLU A 57 -5.91 -15.82 21.93
CA GLU A 57 -6.36 -15.31 20.64
C GLU A 57 -7.74 -14.67 20.74
N SER A 58 -7.90 -13.52 20.10
CA SER A 58 -9.21 -12.88 19.88
C SER A 58 -9.40 -12.65 18.38
N THR A 59 -10.53 -13.06 17.85
CA THR A 59 -10.88 -12.85 16.44
C THR A 59 -12.06 -11.91 16.32
N SER A 60 -11.98 -10.97 15.39
CA SER A 60 -13.07 -10.05 15.05
C SER A 60 -13.26 -9.99 13.55
N GLU A 61 -14.53 -9.84 13.14
CA GLU A 61 -14.90 -9.72 11.73
C GLU A 61 -15.59 -8.39 11.48
N TYR A 62 -15.31 -7.81 10.31
CA TYR A 62 -15.78 -6.49 9.94
C TYR A 62 -16.23 -6.44 8.49
N VAL A 63 -17.19 -5.57 8.20
CA VAL A 63 -17.43 -5.05 6.85
C VAL A 63 -16.78 -3.67 6.74
N ARG A 64 -15.81 -3.52 5.84
CA ARG A 64 -15.20 -2.23 5.48
C ARG A 64 -15.86 -1.66 4.23
N LEU A 65 -16.34 -0.43 4.33
CA LEU A 65 -16.71 0.41 3.20
C LEU A 65 -15.67 1.52 3.06
N TRP A 66 -15.12 1.68 1.87
CA TRP A 66 -14.11 2.69 1.56
C TRP A 66 -14.46 3.37 0.25
N LYS A 67 -14.22 4.67 0.17
CA LYS A 67 -14.46 5.45 -1.05
C LYS A 67 -13.37 6.51 -1.22
N ASP A 68 -12.84 6.56 -2.43
CA ASP A 68 -11.96 7.62 -2.91
C ASP A 68 -12.77 8.88 -3.23
N TYR A 69 -12.28 10.01 -2.75
CA TYR A 69 -12.84 11.34 -3.04
C TYR A 69 -11.92 12.16 -3.95
N SER A 70 -10.83 11.56 -4.45
CA SER A 70 -9.92 12.15 -5.43
C SER A 70 -9.39 13.53 -5.02
N SER A 71 -9.19 13.73 -3.72
CA SER A 71 -8.66 14.97 -3.12
C SER A 71 -9.52 16.22 -3.38
N VAL A 72 -10.80 16.07 -3.71
CA VAL A 72 -11.74 17.21 -3.81
C VAL A 72 -11.85 17.86 -2.42
N ASP A 73 -11.58 19.16 -2.33
CA ASP A 73 -11.52 19.92 -1.07
C ASP A 73 -10.55 19.33 -0.02
N ASP A 74 -9.43 18.80 -0.52
CA ASP A 74 -8.39 18.05 0.20
C ASP A 74 -8.81 16.67 0.73
N LEU A 75 -10.05 16.24 0.52
CA LEU A 75 -10.54 14.97 1.03
C LEU A 75 -10.05 13.81 0.16
N VAL A 76 -9.17 12.97 0.72
CA VAL A 76 -8.63 11.79 0.04
C VAL A 76 -9.63 10.65 0.09
N GLU A 77 -10.16 10.32 1.26
CA GLU A 77 -11.05 9.17 1.42
C GLU A 77 -12.02 9.31 2.59
N LYS A 78 -13.12 8.56 2.51
CA LYS A 78 -13.95 8.21 3.67
C LYS A 78 -14.02 6.70 3.82
N MET A 79 -13.91 6.23 5.06
CA MET A 79 -13.93 4.81 5.39
C MET A 79 -14.84 4.56 6.58
N ALA A 80 -15.73 3.59 6.46
CA ALA A 80 -16.54 3.07 7.55
C ALA A 80 -16.22 1.59 7.78
N LEU A 81 -16.08 1.21 9.05
CA LEU A 81 -15.84 -0.15 9.49
C LEU A 81 -16.96 -0.58 10.44
N PHE A 82 -17.69 -1.61 10.05
CA PHE A 82 -18.79 -2.17 10.83
C PHE A 82 -18.37 -3.49 11.44
N THR A 83 -18.41 -3.60 12.77
CA THR A 83 -18.10 -4.86 13.45
C THR A 83 -19.28 -5.83 13.31
N THR A 84 -19.02 -7.00 12.75
CA THR A 84 -20.02 -8.06 12.52
C THR A 84 -19.83 -9.27 13.42
N SER A 85 -18.66 -9.40 14.05
CA SER A 85 -18.33 -10.47 14.99
C SER A 85 -17.18 -10.03 15.91
N PRO A 86 -17.14 -10.43 17.20
CA PRO A 86 -18.09 -11.32 17.87
C PRO A 86 -19.39 -10.61 18.29
N LYS A 87 -20.40 -11.36 18.75
CA LYS A 87 -21.77 -10.86 19.01
C LYS A 87 -21.78 -9.67 19.97
N GLU A 88 -20.96 -9.73 21.01
CA GLU A 88 -20.78 -8.70 22.03
C GLU A 88 -20.20 -7.38 21.50
N SER A 89 -19.54 -7.42 20.35
CA SER A 89 -18.94 -6.24 19.71
C SER A 89 -19.74 -5.76 18.49
N VAL A 90 -20.83 -6.45 18.13
CA VAL A 90 -21.69 -6.03 17.02
C VAL A 90 -22.25 -4.65 17.30
N GLY A 91 -22.15 -3.76 16.31
CA GLY A 91 -22.55 -2.36 16.46
C GLY A 91 -21.42 -1.43 16.90
N LEU A 92 -20.28 -1.95 17.37
CA LEU A 92 -19.05 -1.16 17.48
C LEU A 92 -18.63 -0.74 16.07
N ASN A 93 -18.73 0.55 15.73
CA ASN A 93 -18.45 1.02 14.39
C ASN A 93 -17.42 2.14 14.41
N TYR A 94 -16.61 2.23 13.35
CA TYR A 94 -15.59 3.25 13.20
C TYR A 94 -15.76 3.99 11.87
N LEU A 95 -15.62 5.31 11.89
CA LEU A 95 -15.65 6.17 10.72
C LEU A 95 -14.37 7.00 10.69
N ARG A 96 -13.75 7.11 9.52
CA ARG A 96 -12.59 7.99 9.28
C ARG A 96 -12.76 8.79 8.01
N TRP A 97 -12.43 10.07 8.06
CA TRP A 97 -12.16 10.89 6.89
C TRP A 97 -10.67 11.24 6.88
N ALA A 98 -10.01 11.05 5.74
CA ALA A 98 -8.59 11.37 5.59
C ALA A 98 -8.40 12.46 4.54
N TYR A 99 -7.47 13.37 4.82
CA TYR A 99 -7.15 14.51 3.97
C TYR A 99 -5.74 14.39 3.37
N GLN A 100 -5.45 15.21 2.38
CA GLN A 100 -4.11 15.29 1.79
C GLN A 100 -3.06 15.64 2.86
N PRO A 101 -1.83 15.08 2.79
CA PRO A 101 -0.77 15.44 3.74
C PRO A 101 -0.41 16.94 3.74
N SER A 102 -0.66 17.63 2.63
CA SER A 102 -0.45 19.07 2.49
C SER A 102 -1.61 19.93 3.01
N SER A 103 -2.71 19.32 3.47
CA SER A 103 -3.86 20.05 4.00
C SER A 103 -3.62 20.45 5.45
N ASP A 104 -4.17 21.59 5.86
CA ASP A 104 -4.17 22.02 7.28
C ASP A 104 -5.20 21.26 8.13
N LYS A 105 -5.99 20.37 7.52
CA LYS A 105 -7.02 19.57 8.20
C LYS A 105 -6.42 18.31 8.82
N ALA A 106 -6.70 18.09 10.10
CA ALA A 106 -6.39 16.82 10.75
C ALA A 106 -7.37 15.71 10.28
N PRO A 107 -6.94 14.44 10.21
CA PRO A 107 -7.86 13.33 9.96
C PRO A 107 -8.97 13.28 11.01
N GLU A 108 -10.22 13.20 10.54
CA GLU A 108 -11.39 13.13 11.42
C GLU A 108 -11.79 11.68 11.66
N GLN A 109 -12.11 11.35 12.92
CA GLN A 109 -12.33 9.98 13.36
C GLN A 109 -13.45 9.92 14.39
N TRP A 110 -14.31 8.91 14.25
CA TRP A 110 -15.40 8.67 15.17
C TRP A 110 -15.53 7.18 15.48
N VAL A 111 -15.88 6.88 16.72
CA VAL A 111 -16.23 5.54 17.18
C VAL A 111 -17.65 5.59 17.72
N HIS A 112 -18.50 4.71 17.23
CA HIS A 112 -19.80 4.44 17.83
C HIS A 112 -19.68 3.25 18.77
N LEU A 113 -20.10 3.45 20.02
CA LEU A 113 -20.22 2.41 21.03
C LEU A 113 -21.72 2.10 21.17
N PRO A 114 -22.15 0.85 20.96
CA PRO A 114 -23.51 0.45 21.28
C PRO A 114 -23.75 0.49 22.80
N GLU A 115 -24.99 0.74 23.22
CA GLU A 115 -25.42 0.73 24.64
C GLU A 115 -25.37 -0.65 25.28
#